data_AF-A0A7J4QVT0-F1
#
_entry.id   AF-A0A7J4QVT0-F1
#
_cell.length_a   1.000
_cell.length_b   1.000
_cell.length_c   1.000
_cell.angle_alpha   90.00
_cell.angle_beta   90.00
_cell.angle_gamma   90.00
#
_symmetry.space_group_name_H-M   'P 1'
#
loop_
_entity.id
_entity.type
_entity.pdbx_description
1 polymer ?
#
loop_
_entity_poly.entity_id
_entity_poly.type
_entity_poly.pdbx_seq_one_letter_code
_entity_poly.pdbx_strand_id
1 'polypeptide(L)'
;MSIRVHSLWLAQDDPKKNTAVISSKRGDIKLHKNISTLPKKGIILEPLCGKIFGPEDHDILTKKNGSLVGLDCSWKHIETSVDKVMRQTRLQP
;
A
#
# COMPACT_ATOMS: atom_id res chain seq x y z
N MET A 1 -0.68 -14.20 15.09
CA MET A 1 0.26 -13.78 14.02
C MET A 1 -0.09 -12.34 13.67
N SER A 2 0.88 -11.43 13.58
CA SER A 2 0.62 -10.03 13.21
C SER A 2 0.86 -9.83 11.71
N ILE A 3 -0.09 -9.23 10.99
CA ILE A 3 0.08 -8.89 9.57
C ILE A 3 0.92 -7.61 9.50
N ARG A 4 1.95 -7.63 8.65
CA ARG A 4 2.74 -6.42 8.39
C ARG A 4 1.96 -5.49 7.46
N VAL A 5 1.60 -4.33 7.98
CA VAL A 5 0.85 -3.31 7.25
C VAL A 5 1.77 -2.14 6.91
N HIS A 6 1.77 -1.76 5.65
CA HIS A 6 2.61 -0.73 5.07
C HIS A 6 1.75 0.25 4.26
N SER A 7 2.27 1.45 4.03
CA SER A 7 1.67 2.38 3.06
C SER A 7 2.75 3.09 2.25
N LEU A 8 2.52 3.27 0.95
CA LEU A 8 3.29 4.16 0.10
C LEU A 8 2.59 5.52 0.05
N TRP A 9 3.20 6.54 0.64
CA TRP A 9 2.71 7.91 0.60
C TRP A 9 3.43 8.72 -0.47
N LEU A 10 2.68 9.24 -1.44
CA LEU A 10 3.21 10.02 -2.56
C LEU A 10 3.35 11.52 -2.28
N ALA A 11 3.04 11.97 -1.05
CA ALA A 11 3.21 13.37 -0.61
C ALA A 11 2.54 14.41 -1.52
N GLN A 12 1.31 14.11 -1.94
CA GLN A 12 0.51 14.98 -2.81
C GLN A 12 -0.45 15.90 -2.01
N ASP A 13 -0.50 15.74 -0.68
CA ASP A 13 -1.40 16.42 0.24
C ASP A 13 -0.66 16.91 1.51
N ASP A 14 -1.39 17.62 2.38
CA ASP A 14 -0.83 18.13 3.64
C ASP A 14 -0.52 16.97 4.63
N PRO A 15 0.76 16.73 4.98
CA PRO A 15 1.14 15.64 5.89
C PRO A 15 0.56 15.77 7.30
N LYS A 16 0.08 16.95 7.70
CA LYS A 16 -0.58 17.14 9.00
C LYS A 16 -2.00 16.58 9.02
N LYS A 17 -2.62 16.39 7.86
CA LYS A 17 -3.99 15.89 7.70
C LYS A 17 -4.06 14.49 7.08
N ASN A 18 -2.96 14.02 6.49
CA ASN A 18 -2.90 12.72 5.84
C ASN A 18 -2.97 11.55 6.84
N THR A 19 -3.89 10.61 6.60
CA THR A 19 -4.15 9.48 7.51
C THR A 19 -3.00 8.48 7.54
N ALA A 20 -2.34 8.18 6.42
CA ALA A 20 -1.19 7.27 6.40
C ALA A 20 0.00 7.83 7.20
N VAL A 21 0.25 9.15 7.09
CA VAL A 21 1.28 9.84 7.88
C VAL A 21 0.96 9.79 9.37
N ILE A 22 -0.27 10.11 9.77
CA ILE A 22 -0.69 10.08 11.18
C ILE A 22 -0.63 8.66 11.75
N SER A 23 -1.12 7.66 11.01
CA SER A 23 -1.10 6.25 11.43
C SER A 23 0.33 5.73 11.59
N SER A 24 1.26 6.16 10.74
CA SER A 24 2.66 5.80 10.88
C SER A 24 3.31 6.42 12.12
N LYS A 25 2.98 7.67 12.45
CA LYS A 25 3.46 8.31 13.70
C LYS A 25 2.96 7.59 14.95
N ARG A 26 1.76 7.00 14.89
CA ARG A 26 1.20 6.16 15.96
C ARG A 26 1.80 4.75 16.04
N GLY A 27 2.55 4.33 15.02
CA GLY A 27 3.13 2.99 14.94
C GLY A 27 2.20 1.92 14.37
N ASP A 28 1.02 2.30 13.86
CA ASP A 28 0.03 1.37 13.31
C ASP A 28 0.49 0.75 11.97
N ILE A 29 1.26 1.53 11.18
CA ILE A 29 1.76 1.12 9.86
C ILE A 29 3.19 1.58 9.62
N LYS A 30 3.91 0.89 8.73
CA LYS A 30 5.20 1.35 8.20
C LYS A 30 5.00 2.22 6.95
N LEU A 31 5.37 3.49 7.03
CA LEU A 31 5.29 4.42 5.90
C LEU A 31 6.51 4.32 4.99
N HIS A 32 6.26 4.32 3.69
CA HIS A 32 7.24 4.36 2.62
C HIS A 32 7.03 5.62 1.79
N LYS A 33 8.12 6.31 1.43
CA LYS A 33 8.09 7.45 0.51
C LYS A 33 8.61 7.10 -0.89
N ASN A 34 9.21 5.91 -1.01
CA ASN A 34 9.85 5.43 -2.23
C ASN A 34 9.38 4.00 -2.51
N ILE A 35 8.99 3.72 -3.76
CA ILE A 35 8.51 2.41 -4.20
C ILE A 35 9.57 1.32 -3.96
N SER A 36 10.86 1.64 -4.13
CA SER A 36 11.98 0.71 -3.90
C SER A 36 12.08 0.17 -2.47
N THR A 37 11.46 0.86 -1.50
CA THR A 37 11.47 0.45 -0.10
C THR A 37 10.29 -0.45 0.26
N LEU A 38 9.32 -0.63 -0.65
CA LEU A 38 8.16 -1.48 -0.42
C LEU A 38 8.54 -2.95 -0.24
N PRO A 39 7.73 -3.73 0.49
CA PRO A 39 7.82 -5.18 0.50
C PRO A 39 7.76 -5.74 -0.93
N LYS A 40 8.57 -6.76 -1.21
CA LYS A 40 8.60 -7.42 -2.53
C LYS A 40 7.51 -8.48 -2.72
N LYS A 41 6.81 -8.85 -1.64
CA LYS A 41 5.77 -9.89 -1.63
C LYS A 41 4.63 -9.42 -0.75
N GLY A 42 3.41 -9.56 -1.27
CA GLY A 42 2.22 -9.09 -0.61
C GLY A 42 1.20 -8.56 -1.60
N ILE A 43 0.22 -7.88 -1.05
CA ILE A 43 -0.91 -7.30 -1.77
C ILE A 43 -0.83 -5.78 -1.64
N ILE A 44 -1.06 -5.09 -2.74
CA ILE A 44 -1.23 -3.64 -2.75
C ILE A 44 -2.70 -3.32 -2.97
N LEU A 45 -3.27 -2.55 -2.04
CA LEU A 45 -4.63 -2.02 -2.18
C LEU A 45 -4.57 -0.83 -3.12
N GLU A 46 -4.90 -1.09 -4.39
CA GLU A 46 -5.06 -0.10 -5.44
C GLU A 46 -6.48 -0.24 -6.04
N PRO A 47 -7.24 0.87 -6.17
CA PRO A 47 -8.68 0.79 -6.44
C PRO A 47 -9.06 0.65 -7.92
N LEU A 48 -8.11 0.62 -8.86
CA LEU A 48 -8.34 0.57 -10.30
C LEU A 48 -8.15 -0.84 -10.89
N CYS A 49 -7.65 -1.81 -10.11
CA CYS A 49 -7.35 -3.17 -10.57
C CYS A 49 -8.55 -4.01 -11.03
N GLY A 50 -9.78 -3.61 -10.68
CA GLY A 50 -10.99 -4.39 -10.96
C GLY A 50 -11.10 -5.71 -10.19
N LYS A 51 -10.25 -5.93 -9.17
CA LYS A 51 -10.30 -7.08 -8.27
C LYS A 51 -10.78 -6.69 -6.89
N ILE A 52 -11.39 -7.66 -6.20
CA ILE A 52 -11.85 -7.52 -4.83
C ILE A 52 -10.86 -8.24 -3.93
N PHE A 53 -10.39 -7.57 -2.88
CA PHE A 53 -9.59 -8.20 -1.84
C PHE A 53 -10.50 -9.01 -0.91
N GLY A 54 -10.22 -10.30 -0.73
CA GLY A 54 -11.13 -11.23 -0.06
C GLY A 54 -10.45 -12.35 0.74
N PRO A 55 -11.22 -13.27 1.33
CA PRO A 55 -10.68 -14.41 2.10
C PRO A 55 -9.70 -15.29 1.32
N GLU A 56 -9.82 -15.35 0.00
CA GLU A 56 -8.93 -16.04 -0.93
C GLU A 56 -7.47 -15.56 -0.86
N ASP A 57 -7.27 -14.30 -0.47
CA ASP A 57 -5.96 -13.67 -0.36
C ASP A 57 -5.26 -13.93 0.98
N HIS A 58 -5.99 -14.48 1.95
CA HIS A 58 -5.55 -14.61 3.32
C HIS A 58 -4.26 -15.43 3.46
N ASP A 59 -4.10 -16.45 2.62
CA ASP A 59 -2.90 -17.30 2.59
C ASP A 59 -1.65 -16.55 2.16
N ILE A 60 -1.77 -15.51 1.32
CA ILE A 60 -0.64 -14.66 0.91
C ILE A 60 -0.08 -13.94 2.14
N LEU A 61 -0.97 -13.39 2.97
CA LEU A 61 -0.59 -12.60 4.15
C LEU A 61 -0.14 -13.48 5.32
N THR A 62 -0.79 -14.62 5.54
CA THR A 62 -0.58 -15.44 6.75
C THR A 62 0.40 -16.60 6.57
N LYS A 63 0.37 -17.30 5.44
CA LYS A 63 1.22 -18.49 5.20
C LYS A 63 2.44 -18.17 4.36
N LYS A 64 2.32 -17.25 3.39
CA LYS A 64 3.40 -16.91 2.44
C LYS A 64 4.29 -15.75 2.91
N ASN A 65 4.09 -15.25 4.14
CA ASN A 65 4.78 -14.08 4.69
C ASN A 65 4.72 -12.88 3.74
N GLY A 66 3.54 -12.61 3.17
CA GLY A 66 3.25 -11.38 2.45
C GLY A 66 3.12 -10.18 3.39
N SER A 67 2.90 -9.01 2.81
CA SER A 67 2.55 -7.78 3.53
C SER A 67 1.32 -7.16 2.88
N LEU A 68 0.54 -6.41 3.66
CA LEU A 68 -0.54 -5.60 3.12
C LEU A 68 -0.03 -4.17 2.93
N VAL A 69 -0.20 -3.62 1.73
CA VAL A 69 0.34 -2.31 1.36
C VAL A 69 -0.79 -1.42 0.87
N GLY A 70 -1.00 -0.26 1.48
CA GLY A 70 -1.88 0.78 0.94
C GLY A 70 -1.13 1.68 -0.04
N LEU A 71 -1.77 2.07 -1.15
CA LEU A 71 -1.31 3.19 -1.97
C LEU A 71 -2.00 4.48 -1.51
N ASP A 72 -1.24 5.38 -0.88
CA ASP A 72 -1.74 6.67 -0.42
C ASP A 72 -1.35 7.77 -1.43
N CYS A 73 -2.36 8.18 -2.22
CA CYS A 73 -2.26 9.22 -3.22
C CYS A 73 -3.54 10.07 -3.24
N SER A 74 -3.48 11.23 -3.87
CA SER A 74 -4.65 12.08 -4.07
C SER A 74 -5.56 11.49 -5.17
N TRP A 75 -6.88 11.59 -4.96
CA TRP A 75 -7.87 11.21 -5.98
C TRP A 75 -7.63 11.89 -7.33
N LYS A 76 -7.18 13.14 -7.33
CA LYS A 76 -6.86 13.91 -8.54
C LYS A 76 -5.79 13.26 -9.42
N HIS A 77 -4.87 12.50 -8.83
CA HIS A 77 -3.74 11.88 -9.54
C HIS A 77 -3.81 10.35 -9.49
N ILE A 78 -4.98 9.76 -9.23
CA ILE A 78 -5.10 8.33 -8.94
C ILE A 78 -4.62 7.46 -10.09
N GLU A 79 -5.04 7.74 -11.33
CA GLU A 79 -4.67 6.94 -12.50
C GLU A 79 -3.16 6.95 -12.76
N THR A 80 -2.55 8.13 -12.77
CA THR A 80 -1.11 8.28 -12.99
C THR A 80 -0.28 7.72 -11.84
N SER A 81 -0.79 7.81 -10.61
CA SER A 81 -0.14 7.26 -9.42
C SER A 81 -0.16 5.73 -9.43
N VAL A 82 -1.32 5.12 -9.72
CA VAL A 82 -1.48 3.67 -9.83
C VAL A 82 -0.60 3.13 -10.96
N ASP A 83 -0.68 3.69 -12.17
CA ASP A 83 0.12 3.23 -13.32
C ASP A 83 1.62 3.24 -13.01
N LYS A 84 2.13 4.34 -12.43
CA LYS A 84 3.54 4.44 -12.03
C LYS A 84 3.95 3.38 -11.01
N VAL A 85 3.14 3.18 -9.97
CA VAL A 85 3.46 2.25 -8.88
C VAL A 85 3.40 0.81 -9.35
N MET A 86 2.35 0.46 -10.10
CA MET A 86 2.13 -0.90 -10.57
C MET A 86 3.18 -1.36 -11.59
N ARG A 87 3.74 -0.44 -12.39
CA ARG A 87 4.89 -0.74 -13.26
C ARG A 87 6.19 -1.07 -12.53
N GLN A 88 6.33 -0.64 -11.28
CA GLN A 88 7.60 -0.68 -10.55
C GLN A 88 7.60 -1.63 -9.34
N THR A 89 6.42 -1.94 -8.80
CA THR A 89 6.27 -2.87 -7.67
C THR A 89 6.19 -4.32 -8.12
N ARG A 90 6.40 -5.25 -7.18
CA ARG A 90 6.17 -6.70 -7.35
C ARG A 90 4.95 -7.19 -6.57
N LEU A 91 4.24 -6.27 -5.93
CA LEU A 91 3.04 -6.56 -5.16
C LEU A 91 1.89 -6.95 -6.10
N GLN A 92 1.01 -7.81 -5.61
CA GLN A 92 -0.17 -8.22 -6.33
C GLN A 92 -1.27 -7.19 -6.11
N PRO A 93 -1.90 -6.66 -7.18
CA PRO A 93 -3.15 -5.92 -7.07
C PRO A 93 -4.32 -6.88 -6.87
#